data_AF-A0A1C9U7I4-F1
#
_entry.id   AF-A0A1C9U7I4-F1
#
_cell.length_a   1.000
_cell.length_b   1.000
_cell.length_c   1.000
_cell.angle_alpha   90.00
_cell.angle_beta   90.00
_cell.angle_gamma   90.00
#
_symmetry.space_group_name_H-M   'P 1'
#
loop_
_entity.id
_entity.type
_entity.pdbx_description
1 polymer ?
#
loop_
_entity_poly.entity_id
_entity_poly.type
_entity_poly.pdbx_seq_one_letter_code
_entity_poly.pdbx_strand_id
1 'polypeptide(L)'
;NAKKIEDCATFEDFYQNYLTYFKWFISWEGKLRTMARAIRKEAIKRVIATLANKKCITTGHDIYDVDVPLFSFWDSTTSVDTANSLVAIKKLIYDDKKYTWQQLKGALKANWEGYDAMRADFRAAPKFGRDEDYADELVARLYTDLSDSSGQYAK
;
A
#
# COMPACT_ATOMS: atom_id res chain seq x y z
N ASN A 1 -16.29 6.95 -4.95
CA ASN A 1 -15.49 7.99 -5.62
C ASN A 1 -14.63 8.69 -4.59
N ALA A 2 -13.33 8.81 -4.86
CA ALA A 2 -12.40 9.53 -4.01
C ALA A 2 -12.80 11.02 -3.94
N LYS A 3 -12.76 11.60 -2.73
CA LYS A 3 -13.00 13.04 -2.50
C LYS A 3 -11.77 13.84 -2.93
N LYS A 4 -11.91 15.13 -3.20
CA LYS A 4 -10.73 16.00 -3.24
C LYS A 4 -10.14 16.08 -1.83
N ILE A 5 -8.82 16.22 -1.71
CA ILE A 5 -8.17 16.23 -0.40
C ILE A 5 -8.61 17.45 0.44
N GLU A 6 -8.94 18.55 -0.23
CA GLU A 6 -9.46 19.78 0.40
C GLU A 6 -10.87 19.61 1.00
N ASP A 7 -11.63 18.63 0.51
CA ASP A 7 -12.98 18.30 1.01
C ASP A 7 -12.94 17.31 2.18
N CYS A 8 -11.75 16.83 2.56
CA CYS A 8 -11.58 15.94 3.71
C CYS A 8 -11.53 16.77 4.99
N ALA A 9 -12.68 16.86 5.69
CA ALA A 9 -12.81 17.65 6.90
C ALA A 9 -12.02 17.07 8.09
N THR A 10 -11.83 15.75 8.10
CA THR A 10 -11.12 15.02 9.16
C THR A 10 -9.96 14.20 8.61
N PHE A 11 -9.02 13.82 9.48
CA PHE A 11 -7.97 12.88 9.11
C PHE A 11 -8.57 11.55 8.64
N GLU A 12 -9.65 11.09 9.28
CA GLU A 12 -10.31 9.83 8.91
C GLU A 12 -10.92 9.90 7.50
N ASP A 13 -11.55 11.01 7.12
CA ASP A 13 -12.01 11.23 5.74
C ASP A 13 -10.86 11.10 4.74
N PHE A 14 -9.73 11.72 5.04
CA PHE A 14 -8.54 11.67 4.19
C PHE A 14 -7.92 10.26 4.14
N TYR A 15 -7.84 9.58 5.27
CA TYR A 15 -7.28 8.24 5.38
C TYR A 15 -8.14 7.22 4.60
N GLN A 16 -9.46 7.28 4.73
CA GLN A 16 -10.38 6.45 3.92
C GLN A 16 -10.29 6.78 2.42
N ASN A 17 -10.05 8.04 2.09
CA ASN A 17 -9.80 8.46 0.71
C ASN A 17 -8.50 7.84 0.16
N TYR A 18 -7.42 7.84 0.95
CA TYR A 18 -6.17 7.14 0.62
C TYR A 18 -6.41 5.63 0.42
N LEU A 19 -7.12 4.97 1.33
CA LEU A 19 -7.42 3.53 1.21
C LEU A 19 -8.26 3.22 -0.03
N THR A 20 -9.11 4.14 -0.48
CA THR A 20 -9.86 3.99 -1.74
C THR A 20 -8.91 3.90 -2.94
N TYR A 21 -7.88 4.74 -3.01
CA TYR A 21 -6.86 4.67 -4.06
C TYR A 21 -6.03 3.38 -3.97
N PHE A 22 -5.63 2.99 -2.75
CA PHE A 22 -4.89 1.74 -2.55
C PHE A 22 -5.69 0.52 -3.01
N LYS A 23 -6.95 0.39 -2.58
CA LYS A 23 -7.84 -0.71 -2.98
C LYS A 23 -8.05 -0.74 -4.49
N TRP A 24 -8.19 0.42 -5.12
CA TRP A 24 -8.27 0.50 -6.58
C TRP A 24 -7.01 -0.05 -7.25
N PHE A 25 -5.82 0.35 -6.80
CA PHE A 25 -4.54 -0.12 -7.35
C PHE A 25 -4.37 -1.64 -7.17
N ILE A 26 -4.61 -2.15 -5.96
CA ILE A 26 -4.53 -3.59 -5.69
C ILE A 26 -5.55 -4.37 -6.52
N SER A 27 -6.75 -3.84 -6.75
CA SER A 27 -7.74 -4.50 -7.62
C SER A 27 -7.24 -4.70 -9.05
N TRP A 28 -6.44 -3.76 -9.57
CA TRP A 28 -5.83 -3.88 -10.89
C TRP A 28 -4.66 -4.86 -10.89
N GLU A 29 -3.82 -4.82 -9.87
CA GLU A 29 -2.71 -5.75 -9.69
C GLU A 29 -3.23 -7.21 -9.62
N GLY A 30 -4.28 -7.46 -8.84
CA GLY A 30 -4.94 -8.77 -8.75
C GLY A 30 -5.47 -9.25 -10.12
N LYS A 31 -6.11 -8.37 -10.90
CA LYS A 31 -6.56 -8.70 -12.27
C LYS A 31 -5.39 -9.06 -13.18
N LEU A 32 -4.32 -8.27 -13.16
CA LEU A 32 -3.11 -8.53 -13.96
C LEU A 32 -2.48 -9.87 -13.58
N ARG A 33 -2.42 -10.18 -12.30
CA ARG A 33 -1.87 -11.44 -11.79
C ARG A 33 -2.69 -12.65 -12.24
N THR A 34 -4.03 -12.56 -12.18
CA THR A 34 -4.95 -13.60 -12.69
C THR A 34 -4.79 -13.80 -14.19
N MET A 35 -4.74 -12.72 -14.98
CA MET A 35 -4.50 -12.79 -16.42
C MET A 35 -3.15 -13.44 -16.75
N ALA A 36 -2.08 -13.01 -16.06
CA ALA A 36 -0.75 -13.58 -16.25
C ALA A 36 -0.71 -15.07 -15.89
N ARG A 37 -1.48 -15.50 -14.88
CA ARG A 37 -1.59 -16.92 -14.52
C ARG A 37 -2.30 -17.73 -15.59
N ALA A 38 -3.40 -17.22 -16.16
CA ALA A 38 -4.12 -17.86 -17.26
C ALA A 38 -3.19 -18.06 -18.47
N ILE A 39 -2.47 -17.00 -18.88
CA ILE A 39 -1.50 -17.06 -19.98
C ILE A 39 -0.39 -18.07 -19.68
N ARG A 40 0.17 -18.08 -18.46
CA ARG A 40 1.23 -19.03 -18.09
C ARG A 40 0.75 -20.47 -18.16
N LYS A 41 -0.47 -20.76 -17.72
CA LYS A 41 -1.04 -22.11 -17.75
C LYS A 41 -1.11 -22.68 -19.19
N GLU A 42 -1.47 -21.83 -20.14
CA GLU A 42 -1.62 -22.20 -21.55
C GLU A 42 -0.28 -22.21 -22.31
N ALA A 43 0.54 -21.17 -22.14
CA ALA A 43 1.71 -20.93 -22.99
C ALA A 43 3.05 -21.38 -22.38
N ILE A 44 3.14 -21.58 -21.05
CA ILE A 44 4.42 -21.81 -20.36
C ILE A 44 4.32 -23.02 -19.42
N LYS A 45 4.81 -24.17 -19.89
CA LYS A 45 4.96 -25.36 -19.03
C LYS A 45 6.23 -25.27 -18.18
N ARG A 46 6.11 -25.56 -16.88
CA ARG A 46 7.23 -25.43 -15.92
C ARG A 46 7.80 -26.81 -15.59
N VAL A 47 8.44 -27.43 -16.58
CA VAL A 47 8.92 -28.82 -16.51
C VAL A 47 9.68 -29.14 -15.22
N ILE A 48 10.66 -28.31 -14.83
CA ILE A 48 11.44 -28.54 -13.60
C ILE A 48 10.54 -28.50 -12.35
N ALA A 49 9.68 -27.48 -12.22
CA ALA A 49 8.79 -27.35 -11.05
C ALA A 49 7.74 -28.47 -11.00
N THR A 50 7.22 -28.87 -12.16
CA THR A 50 6.29 -29.98 -12.34
C THR A 50 6.91 -31.31 -11.92
N LEU A 51 8.13 -31.61 -12.37
CA LEU A 51 8.84 -32.85 -12.01
C LEU A 51 9.32 -32.85 -10.55
N ALA A 52 9.51 -31.69 -9.94
CA ALA A 52 9.87 -31.57 -8.52
C ALA A 52 8.66 -31.69 -7.57
N ASN A 53 7.43 -31.72 -8.08
CA ASN A 53 6.22 -31.74 -7.27
C ASN A 53 5.53 -33.10 -7.32
N LYS A 54 5.41 -33.77 -6.15
CA LYS A 54 4.80 -35.11 -6.05
C LYS A 54 3.39 -35.17 -6.64
N LYS A 55 2.54 -34.17 -6.40
CA LYS A 55 1.15 -34.15 -6.90
C LYS A 55 1.14 -34.16 -8.43
N CYS A 56 1.96 -33.31 -9.04
CA CYS A 56 2.13 -33.23 -10.50
C CYS A 56 2.58 -34.56 -11.10
N ILE A 57 3.57 -35.22 -10.48
CA ILE A 57 4.07 -36.53 -10.92
C ILE A 57 2.96 -37.59 -10.84
N THR A 58 2.23 -37.64 -9.72
CA THR A 58 1.18 -38.65 -9.52
C THR A 58 -0.04 -38.45 -10.41
N THR A 59 -0.34 -37.21 -10.82
CA THR A 59 -1.51 -36.92 -11.66
C THR A 59 -1.16 -36.76 -13.14
N GLY A 60 0.11 -36.63 -13.50
CA GLY A 60 0.54 -36.38 -14.89
C GLY A 60 0.17 -34.99 -15.41
N HIS A 61 0.02 -34.00 -14.52
CA HIS A 61 -0.40 -32.64 -14.86
C HIS A 61 0.70 -31.63 -14.51
N ASP A 62 0.75 -30.50 -15.24
CA ASP A 62 1.68 -29.40 -14.92
C ASP A 62 1.32 -28.74 -13.58
N ILE A 63 2.30 -28.07 -12.95
CA ILE A 63 2.12 -27.39 -11.67
C ILE A 63 1.01 -26.33 -11.67
N TYR A 64 0.65 -25.75 -12.82
CA TYR A 64 -0.48 -24.84 -12.93
C TYR A 64 -1.85 -25.52 -13.12
N ASP A 65 -1.86 -26.82 -13.42
CA ASP A 65 -3.06 -27.62 -13.67
C ASP A 65 -3.54 -28.37 -12.41
N VAL A 66 -2.76 -28.35 -11.33
CA VAL A 66 -3.09 -29.00 -10.06
C VAL A 66 -3.24 -27.99 -8.92
N ASP A 67 -4.08 -28.35 -7.96
CA ASP A 67 -4.24 -27.57 -6.73
C ASP A 67 -3.03 -27.79 -5.81
N VAL A 68 -2.03 -26.93 -5.95
CA VAL A 68 -0.87 -26.85 -5.06
C VAL A 68 -0.85 -25.48 -4.39
N PRO A 69 -0.53 -25.40 -3.09
CA PRO A 69 -0.33 -24.12 -2.43
C PRO A 69 0.77 -23.37 -3.16
N LEU A 70 0.42 -22.23 -3.74
CA LEU A 70 1.39 -21.32 -4.33
C LEU A 70 1.72 -20.26 -3.30
N PHE A 71 3.02 -20.01 -3.13
CA PHE A 71 3.47 -18.88 -2.34
C PHE A 71 2.99 -17.59 -2.99
N SER A 72 1.98 -16.97 -2.40
CA SER A 72 1.42 -15.69 -2.85
C SER A 72 1.74 -14.64 -1.80
N PHE A 73 2.48 -13.63 -2.21
CA PHE A 73 2.73 -12.43 -1.42
C PHE A 73 2.61 -11.21 -2.32
N TRP A 74 2.38 -10.08 -1.67
CA TRP A 74 2.47 -8.77 -2.26
C TRP A 74 3.56 -8.00 -1.51
N ASP A 75 4.44 -7.36 -2.26
CA ASP A 75 5.53 -6.59 -1.67
C ASP A 75 5.17 -5.10 -1.66
N SER A 76 5.28 -4.49 -0.48
CA SER A 76 5.02 -3.08 -0.26
C SER A 76 6.34 -2.34 -0.07
N THR A 77 6.86 -1.79 -1.14
CA THR A 77 7.94 -0.81 -1.02
C THR A 77 7.40 0.53 -0.50
N THR A 78 8.24 1.32 0.17
CA THR A 78 7.94 2.70 0.65
C THR A 78 6.76 2.86 1.62
N SER A 79 6.32 1.76 2.25
CA SER A 79 5.24 1.77 3.26
C SER A 79 5.57 2.64 4.47
N VAL A 80 6.83 2.66 4.92
CA VAL A 80 7.29 3.51 6.03
C VAL A 80 7.27 5.00 5.66
N ASP A 81 7.69 5.38 4.45
CA ASP A 81 7.61 6.76 3.97
C ASP A 81 6.16 7.25 3.91
N THR A 82 5.26 6.36 3.46
CA THR A 82 3.83 6.62 3.43
C THR A 82 3.29 6.81 4.85
N ALA A 83 3.60 5.90 5.78
CA ALA A 83 3.16 6.00 7.17
C ALA A 83 3.64 7.29 7.83
N ASN A 84 4.93 7.62 7.71
CA ASN A 84 5.51 8.85 8.26
C ASN A 84 4.86 10.11 7.66
N SER A 85 4.48 10.08 6.38
CA SER A 85 3.76 11.17 5.72
C SER A 85 2.34 11.32 6.27
N LEU A 86 1.62 10.20 6.47
CA LEU A 86 0.28 10.20 7.09
C LEU A 86 0.33 10.72 8.52
N VAL A 87 1.32 10.31 9.32
CA VAL A 87 1.55 10.80 10.69
C VAL A 87 1.75 12.31 10.70
N ALA A 88 2.61 12.84 9.82
CA ALA A 88 2.88 14.27 9.73
C ALA A 88 1.64 15.06 9.27
N ILE A 89 0.87 14.54 8.32
CA ILE A 89 -0.38 15.16 7.87
C ILE A 89 -1.41 15.18 8.99
N LYS A 90 -1.61 14.05 9.70
CA LYS A 90 -2.51 13.97 10.85
C LYS A 90 -2.16 15.04 11.87
N LYS A 91 -0.88 15.13 12.24
CA LYS A 91 -0.41 16.09 13.24
C LYS A 91 -0.55 17.54 12.77
N LEU A 92 0.06 17.89 11.64
CA LEU A 92 0.26 19.31 11.28
C LEU A 92 -0.93 19.95 10.56
N ILE A 93 -1.79 19.16 9.91
CA ILE A 93 -2.98 19.68 9.22
C ILE A 93 -4.25 19.50 10.07
N TYR A 94 -4.43 18.35 10.71
CA TYR A 94 -5.69 18.03 11.39
C TYR A 94 -5.67 18.32 12.88
N ASP A 95 -4.66 17.84 13.61
CA ASP A 95 -4.61 17.96 15.07
C ASP A 95 -4.14 19.36 15.50
N ASP A 96 -2.94 19.78 15.05
CA ASP A 96 -2.35 21.08 15.40
C ASP A 96 -2.90 22.21 14.51
N LYS A 97 -3.48 21.89 13.35
CA LYS A 97 -3.98 22.84 12.34
C LYS A 97 -2.98 23.94 11.98
N LYS A 98 -1.68 23.62 12.03
CA LYS A 98 -0.58 24.53 11.73
C LYS A 98 -0.54 24.93 10.26
N TYR A 99 -0.98 24.02 9.37
CA TYR A 99 -1.01 24.25 7.93
C TYR A 99 -2.33 23.81 7.29
N THR A 100 -2.66 24.40 6.15
CA THR A 100 -3.78 23.98 5.31
C THR A 100 -3.33 23.05 4.18
N TRP A 101 -4.27 22.31 3.59
CA TRP A 101 -4.02 21.51 2.38
C TRP A 101 -3.48 22.35 1.21
N GLN A 102 -3.96 23.59 1.06
CA GLN A 102 -3.50 24.49 0.00
C GLN A 102 -2.02 24.84 0.19
N GLN A 103 -1.62 25.13 1.44
CA GLN A 103 -0.21 25.41 1.78
C GLN A 103 0.68 24.20 1.54
N LEU A 104 0.29 23.01 2.04
CA LEU A 104 1.07 21.78 1.82
C LEU A 104 1.21 21.46 0.33
N LYS A 105 0.13 21.57 -0.46
CA LYS A 105 0.19 21.37 -1.91
C LYS A 105 1.13 22.36 -2.60
N GLY A 106 1.10 23.63 -2.18
CA GLY A 106 2.02 24.65 -2.68
C GLY A 106 3.47 24.29 -2.40
N ALA A 107 3.77 23.93 -1.14
CA ALA A 107 5.09 23.51 -0.71
C ALA A 107 5.58 22.26 -1.48
N LEU A 108 4.74 21.23 -1.62
CA LEU A 108 5.09 20.00 -2.35
C LEU A 108 5.34 20.27 -3.84
N LYS A 109 4.51 21.08 -4.49
CA LYS A 109 4.70 21.46 -5.90
C LYS A 109 5.98 22.26 -6.13
N ALA A 110 6.38 23.08 -5.16
CA ALA A 110 7.62 23.84 -5.19
C ALA A 110 8.84 23.02 -4.74
N ASN A 111 8.71 21.71 -4.51
CA ASN A 111 9.77 20.87 -3.93
C ASN A 111 10.35 21.48 -2.62
N TRP A 112 9.49 22.12 -1.83
CA TRP A 112 9.81 22.86 -0.61
C TRP A 112 10.64 24.14 -0.78
N GLU A 113 10.95 24.59 -2.00
CA GLU A 113 11.66 25.85 -2.23
C GLU A 113 10.85 27.04 -1.71
N GLY A 114 11.42 27.80 -0.78
CA GLY A 114 10.73 28.90 -0.08
C GLY A 114 9.81 28.45 1.07
N TYR A 115 9.79 27.15 1.41
CA TYR A 115 8.98 26.57 2.48
C TYR A 115 9.85 25.84 3.53
N ASP A 116 11.10 26.29 3.75
CA ASP A 116 12.08 25.60 4.60
C ASP A 116 11.58 25.35 6.03
N ALA A 117 10.90 26.33 6.63
CA ALA A 117 10.32 26.18 7.97
C ALA A 117 9.24 25.08 8.00
N MET A 118 8.33 25.08 7.02
CA MET A 118 7.30 24.05 6.90
C MET A 118 7.92 22.67 6.68
N ARG A 119 8.94 22.57 5.83
CA ARG A 119 9.66 21.32 5.61
C ARG A 119 10.33 20.80 6.88
N ALA A 120 10.93 21.69 7.67
CA ALA A 120 11.52 21.35 8.96
C ALA A 120 10.46 20.82 9.93
N ASP A 121 9.28 21.43 9.98
CA ASP A 121 8.17 20.97 10.81
C ASP A 121 7.67 19.57 10.40
N PHE A 122 7.49 19.31 9.10
CA PHE A 122 7.10 17.97 8.61
C PHE A 122 8.18 16.90 8.89
N ARG A 123 9.46 17.27 8.83
CA ARG A 123 10.58 16.39 9.22
C ARG A 123 10.60 16.10 10.71
N ALA A 124 10.28 17.10 11.54
CA ALA A 124 10.28 17.00 12.99
C ALA A 124 9.03 16.32 13.57
N ALA A 125 7.94 16.21 12.80
CA ALA A 125 6.75 15.45 13.21
C ALA A 125 7.12 14.00 13.62
N PRO A 126 6.36 13.36 14.52
CA PRO A 126 6.57 11.97 14.94
C PRO A 126 6.87 11.02 13.78
N LYS A 127 7.73 10.03 14.04
CA LYS A 127 8.20 9.06 13.05
C LYS A 127 8.16 7.66 13.63
N PHE A 128 7.82 6.69 12.79
CA PHE A 128 7.88 5.28 13.12
C PHE A 128 9.29 4.86 13.58
N GLY A 129 9.35 3.96 14.55
CA GLY A 129 10.61 3.38 15.03
C GLY A 129 11.35 4.24 16.06
N ARG A 130 10.66 5.21 16.66
CA ARG A 130 11.17 6.02 17.79
C ARG A 130 10.50 5.71 19.13
N ASP A 131 9.70 4.65 19.20
CA ASP A 131 8.92 4.29 20.39
C ASP A 131 7.95 5.44 20.77
N GLU A 132 7.25 5.93 19.75
CA GLU A 132 6.29 7.04 19.89
C GLU A 132 4.90 6.51 19.50
N ASP A 133 4.05 6.23 20.50
CA ASP A 133 2.71 5.63 20.33
C ASP A 133 1.88 6.32 19.23
N TYR A 134 1.94 7.66 19.16
CA TYR A 134 1.22 8.44 18.17
C TYR A 134 1.56 8.05 16.71
N ALA A 135 2.82 7.74 16.44
CA ALA A 135 3.26 7.27 15.13
C ALA A 135 3.02 5.77 14.97
N ASP A 136 3.39 4.99 15.98
CA ASP A 136 3.41 3.53 15.92
C ASP A 136 2.00 2.94 15.79
N GLU A 137 0.99 3.51 16.46
CA GLU A 137 -0.41 3.10 16.32
C GLU A 137 -0.94 3.33 14.90
N LEU A 138 -0.64 4.48 14.29
CA LEU A 138 -1.10 4.78 12.93
C LEU A 138 -0.38 3.89 11.90
N VAL A 139 0.90 3.59 12.13
CA VAL A 139 1.66 2.67 11.29
C VAL A 139 1.07 1.26 11.40
N ALA A 140 0.85 0.74 12.60
CA ALA A 140 0.24 -0.58 12.81
C ALA A 140 -1.13 -0.69 12.14
N ARG A 141 -1.96 0.36 12.26
CA ARG A 141 -3.24 0.45 11.56
C ARG A 141 -3.07 0.41 10.04
N LEU A 142 -2.16 1.21 9.48
CA LEU A 142 -1.88 1.22 8.04
C LEU A 142 -1.51 -0.18 7.56
N TYR A 143 -0.53 -0.83 8.18
CA TYR A 143 -0.09 -2.16 7.75
C TYR A 143 -1.22 -3.20 7.82
N THR A 144 -2.08 -3.13 8.83
CA THR A 144 -3.27 -3.99 8.94
C THR A 144 -4.24 -3.74 7.78
N ASP A 145 -4.59 -2.47 7.53
CA ASP A 145 -5.52 -2.11 6.46
C ASP A 145 -4.99 -2.45 5.06
N LEU A 146 -3.68 -2.30 4.83
CA LEU A 146 -3.02 -2.70 3.57
C LEU A 146 -3.02 -4.23 3.40
N SER A 147 -2.70 -4.96 4.47
CA SER A 147 -2.73 -6.43 4.51
C SER A 147 -4.14 -6.94 4.19
N ASP A 148 -5.16 -6.45 4.88
CA ASP A 148 -6.55 -6.87 4.69
C ASP A 148 -7.05 -6.54 3.27
N SER A 149 -6.71 -5.35 2.77
CA SER A 149 -7.07 -4.92 1.42
C SER A 149 -6.40 -5.74 0.32
N SER A 150 -5.22 -6.30 0.57
CA SER A 150 -4.49 -7.15 -0.38
C SER A 150 -4.86 -8.63 -0.27
N GLY A 151 -5.12 -9.12 0.95
CA GLY A 151 -5.44 -10.53 1.22
C GLY A 151 -6.70 -11.04 0.53
N GLN A 152 -7.66 -10.15 0.21
CA GLN A 152 -8.84 -10.51 -0.57
C GLN A 152 -8.53 -10.98 -2.01
N TYR A 153 -7.34 -10.65 -2.54
CA TYR A 153 -6.88 -11.06 -3.88
C TYR A 153 -5.86 -12.20 -3.84
N ALA A 154 -5.53 -12.71 -2.66
CA ALA A 154 -4.57 -13.81 -2.49
C ALA A 154 -5.17 -15.20 -2.77
N LYS A 155 -6.42 -15.28 -3.23
CA LYS A 155 -7.13 -16.53 -3.56
C LYS A 155 -7.01 -16.88 -5.03
#